data_AF-A0AB74QK09-F1
#
_entry.id   AF-A0AB74QK09-F1
#
_cell.length_a   1.000
_cell.length_b   1.000
_cell.length_c   1.000
_cell.angle_alpha   90.00
_cell.angle_beta   90.00
_cell.angle_gamma   90.00
#
_symmetry.space_group_name_H-M   'P 1'
#
loop_
_entity.id
_entity.type
_entity.pdbx_description
1 polymer ?
#
loop_
_entity_poly.entity_id
_entity_poly.type
_entity_poly.pdbx_seq_one_letter_code
_entity_poly.pdbx_strand_id
1 'polypeptide(L)'
;MTNAAADYNPTSRNEAEDITQRVAAQMDTALLLAGDRGDDDLYSALMGVRTAFLNAMAQISSGLSELMQINTAAPVPALVLANRLYQDASRANELIQEASVPHPAFMPTTMKVLRQ
;
A
#
# COMPACT_ATOMS: atom_id res chain seq x y z
N MET A 1 -4.68 9.44 -17.93
CA MET A 1 -3.85 9.36 -16.71
C MET A 1 -4.24 8.17 -15.81
N THR A 2 -5.02 7.22 -16.31
CA THR A 2 -5.54 6.04 -15.56
C THR A 2 -4.59 4.82 -15.56
N ASN A 3 -3.55 4.80 -16.40
CA ASN A 3 -2.68 3.64 -16.52
C ASN A 3 -1.66 3.50 -15.37
N ALA A 4 -1.34 4.56 -14.63
CA ALA A 4 -0.34 4.48 -13.56
C ALA A 4 -0.87 3.82 -12.28
N ALA A 5 -2.20 3.77 -12.08
CA ALA A 5 -2.80 3.17 -10.89
C ALA A 5 -2.98 1.64 -11.02
N ALA A 6 -3.05 1.11 -12.25
CA ALA A 6 -3.32 -0.31 -12.50
C ALA A 6 -2.10 -1.21 -12.27
N ASP A 7 -0.88 -0.68 -12.41
CA ASP A 7 0.37 -1.44 -12.19
C ASP A 7 0.88 -1.38 -10.74
N TYR A 8 0.18 -0.68 -9.85
CA TYR A 8 0.60 -0.55 -8.46
C TYR A 8 0.06 -1.73 -7.65
N ASN A 9 0.93 -2.69 -7.33
CA ASN A 9 0.62 -3.84 -6.50
C ASN A 9 0.99 -3.54 -5.04
N PRO A 10 0.05 -3.13 -4.18
CA PRO A 10 0.35 -2.83 -2.79
C PRO A 10 0.93 -4.06 -2.08
N THR A 11 2.03 -3.89 -1.37
CA THR A 11 2.71 -4.98 -0.65
C THR A 11 2.15 -5.15 0.77
N SER A 12 1.44 -4.14 1.29
CA SER A 12 0.83 -4.16 2.61
C SER A 12 -0.58 -3.59 2.65
N ARG A 13 -1.35 -3.97 3.68
CA ARG A 13 -2.73 -3.52 3.88
C ARG A 13 -2.81 -2.00 4.09
N ASN A 14 -1.84 -1.41 4.79
CA ASN A 14 -1.76 0.03 5.01
C ASN A 14 -1.45 0.80 3.72
N GLU A 15 -0.58 0.24 2.86
CA GLU A 15 -0.28 0.85 1.56
C GLU A 15 -1.50 0.79 0.63
N ALA A 16 -2.23 -0.33 0.62
CA ALA A 16 -3.49 -0.45 -0.11
C ALA A 16 -4.53 0.59 0.37
N GLU A 17 -4.65 0.81 1.67
CA GLU A 17 -5.54 1.83 2.24
C GLU A 17 -5.15 3.24 1.81
N ASP A 18 -3.86 3.60 1.87
CA ASP A 18 -3.37 4.92 1.45
C ASP A 18 -3.61 5.19 -0.06
N ILE A 19 -3.38 4.19 -0.91
CA ILE A 19 -3.70 4.29 -2.34
C ILE A 19 -5.21 4.45 -2.54
N THR A 20 -6.01 3.64 -1.85
CA THR A 20 -7.47 3.70 -1.92
C THR A 20 -7.96 5.11 -1.60
N GLN A 21 -7.46 5.69 -0.52
CA GLN A 21 -7.86 7.00 -0.06
C GLN A 21 -7.46 8.11 -1.04
N ARG A 22 -6.24 8.05 -1.59
CA ARG A 22 -5.78 9.02 -2.61
C ARG A 22 -6.62 8.97 -3.88
N VAL A 23 -6.91 7.77 -4.41
CA VAL A 23 -7.72 7.61 -5.63
C VAL A 23 -9.18 8.00 -5.36
N ALA A 24 -9.75 7.61 -4.22
CA ALA A 24 -11.09 7.98 -3.83
C ALA A 24 -11.27 9.51 -3.75
N ALA A 25 -10.31 10.22 -3.14
CA ALA A 25 -10.35 11.69 -3.07
C ALA A 25 -10.31 12.37 -4.46
N GLN A 26 -9.54 11.83 -5.39
CA GLN A 26 -9.50 12.34 -6.78
C GLN A 26 -10.82 12.05 -7.52
N MET A 27 -11.39 10.86 -7.35
CA MET A 27 -12.70 10.50 -7.90
C MET A 27 -13.82 11.38 -7.33
N ASP A 28 -13.79 11.67 -6.03
CA ASP A 28 -14.76 12.54 -5.37
C ASP A 28 -14.69 13.98 -5.91
N THR A 29 -13.50 14.47 -6.22
CA THR A 29 -13.30 15.78 -6.88
C THR A 29 -13.91 15.78 -8.29
N ALA A 30 -13.72 14.70 -9.07
CA ALA A 30 -14.30 14.59 -10.40
C ALA A 30 -15.83 14.48 -10.38
N LEU A 31 -16.39 13.76 -9.40
CA LEU A 31 -17.83 13.65 -9.18
C LEU A 31 -18.46 14.98 -8.83
N LEU A 32 -17.83 15.77 -7.96
CA LEU A 32 -18.29 17.11 -7.60
C LEU A 32 -18.33 18.02 -8.84
N LEU A 33 -17.29 17.97 -9.66
CA LEU A 33 -17.22 18.74 -10.90
C LEU A 33 -18.26 18.32 -11.94
N ALA A 34 -18.59 17.03 -12.04
CA ALA A 34 -19.67 16.55 -12.91
C ALA A 34 -21.05 17.02 -12.39
N GLY A 35 -21.25 16.98 -11.07
CA GLY A 35 -22.46 17.48 -10.42
C GLY A 35 -22.66 18.98 -10.60
N ASP A 36 -21.60 19.79 -10.45
CA ASP A 36 -21.65 21.24 -10.67
C ASP A 36 -22.04 21.61 -12.11
N ARG A 37 -21.75 20.72 -13.08
CA ARG A 37 -22.14 20.88 -14.48
C ARG A 37 -23.52 20.32 -14.82
N GLY A 38 -24.15 19.60 -13.90
CA GLY A 38 -25.40 18.87 -14.16
C GLY A 38 -25.25 17.76 -15.20
N ASP A 39 -24.04 17.19 -15.33
CA ASP A 39 -23.76 16.10 -16.27
C ASP A 39 -24.02 14.75 -15.58
N ASP A 40 -25.30 14.36 -15.54
CA ASP A 40 -25.77 13.15 -14.84
C ASP A 40 -25.18 11.86 -15.43
N ASP A 41 -24.99 11.82 -16.75
CA ASP A 41 -24.40 10.67 -17.44
C ASP A 41 -22.94 10.48 -17.01
N LEU A 42 -22.14 11.55 -17.04
CA LEU A 42 -20.76 11.50 -16.57
C LEU A 42 -20.67 11.17 -15.08
N TYR A 43 -21.55 11.75 -14.27
CA TYR A 43 -21.61 11.47 -12.84
C TYR A 43 -21.86 9.97 -12.57
N SER A 44 -22.85 9.39 -13.24
CA SER A 44 -23.18 7.97 -13.10
C SER A 44 -22.02 7.06 -13.51
N ALA A 45 -21.33 7.40 -14.61
CA ALA A 45 -20.17 6.66 -15.10
C ALA A 45 -19.01 6.72 -14.11
N LEU A 46 -18.68 7.90 -13.56
CA LEU A 46 -17.65 8.07 -12.54
C LEU A 46 -17.98 7.32 -11.25
N MET A 47 -19.25 7.32 -10.84
CA MET A 47 -19.69 6.57 -9.66
C MET A 47 -19.54 5.05 -9.85
N GLY A 48 -19.81 4.56 -11.07
CA GLY A 48 -19.57 3.17 -11.47
C GLY A 48 -18.09 2.79 -11.35
N VAL A 49 -17.20 3.63 -11.89
CA VAL A 49 -15.74 3.42 -11.80
C VAL A 49 -15.26 3.42 -10.35
N ARG A 50 -15.72 4.39 -9.53
CA ARG A 50 -15.37 4.48 -8.10
C ARG A 50 -15.75 3.20 -7.37
N THR A 51 -16.99 2.72 -7.56
CA THR A 51 -17.47 1.49 -6.94
C THR A 51 -16.65 0.27 -7.37
N ALA A 52 -16.38 0.13 -8.66
CA ALA A 52 -15.58 -0.97 -9.20
C ALA A 52 -14.15 -0.97 -8.62
N PHE A 53 -13.51 0.21 -8.54
CA PHE A 53 -12.19 0.37 -7.95
C PHE A 53 -12.15 0.00 -6.47
N LEU A 54 -13.10 0.51 -5.67
CA LEU A 54 -13.18 0.19 -4.23
C LEU A 54 -13.38 -1.30 -3.99
N ASN A 55 -14.24 -1.96 -4.78
CA ASN A 55 -14.45 -3.40 -4.68
C ASN A 55 -13.18 -4.19 -5.04
N ALA A 56 -12.48 -3.81 -6.11
CA ALA A 56 -11.23 -4.44 -6.51
C ALA A 56 -10.16 -4.30 -5.41
N MET A 57 -10.01 -3.11 -4.85
CA MET A 57 -9.02 -2.85 -3.80
C MET A 57 -9.38 -3.52 -2.47
N ALA A 58 -10.67 -3.67 -2.15
CA ALA A 58 -11.13 -4.46 -1.01
C ALA A 58 -10.75 -5.95 -1.16
N GLN A 59 -10.87 -6.51 -2.36
CA GLN A 59 -10.44 -7.89 -2.63
C GLN A 59 -8.92 -8.04 -2.50
N ILE A 60 -8.14 -7.13 -3.09
CA ILE A 60 -6.68 -7.13 -3.02
C ILE A 60 -6.22 -7.02 -1.56
N SER A 61 -6.70 -6.01 -0.82
CA SER A 61 -6.28 -5.74 0.56
C SER A 61 -6.65 -6.84 1.55
N SER A 62 -7.71 -7.61 1.30
CA SER A 62 -8.10 -8.74 2.14
C SER A 62 -7.01 -9.82 2.26
N GLY A 63 -6.19 -9.97 1.21
CA GLY A 63 -5.06 -10.92 1.18
C GLY A 63 -3.73 -10.34 1.66
N LEU A 64 -3.66 -9.04 1.96
CA LEU A 64 -2.41 -8.39 2.35
C LEU A 64 -2.20 -8.40 3.87
N SER A 65 -0.93 -8.52 4.25
CA SER A 65 -0.52 -8.40 5.64
C SER A 65 -0.43 -6.95 6.10
N GLU A 66 -0.65 -6.72 7.39
CA GLU A 66 -0.51 -5.41 8.03
C GLU A 66 0.96 -5.07 8.29
N LEU A 67 1.29 -3.78 8.35
CA LEU A 67 2.60 -3.35 8.81
C LEU A 67 2.63 -3.22 10.32
N MET A 68 3.64 -3.80 10.95
CA MET A 68 3.98 -3.64 12.35
C MET A 68 5.27 -2.81 12.47
N GLN A 69 5.29 -1.83 13.37
CA GLN A 69 6.52 -1.12 13.69
C GLN A 69 7.34 -1.93 14.70
N ILE A 70 8.63 -2.08 14.42
CA ILE A 70 9.61 -2.70 15.32
C ILE A 70 10.71 -1.72 15.69
N ASN A 71 11.28 -1.92 16.87
CA ASN A 71 12.46 -1.20 17.34
C ASN A 71 13.57 -2.18 17.71
N THR A 72 14.80 -1.91 17.29
CA THR A 72 16.00 -2.65 17.66
C THR A 72 16.97 -1.73 18.41
N ALA A 73 17.77 -2.31 19.31
CA ALA A 73 18.73 -1.54 20.11
C ALA A 73 19.94 -1.02 19.28
N ALA A 74 20.22 -1.64 18.14
CA ALA A 74 21.30 -1.27 17.23
C ALA A 74 20.92 -1.67 15.79
N PRO A 75 21.62 -1.14 14.76
CA PRO A 75 21.45 -1.59 13.38
C PRO A 75 21.77 -3.08 13.26
N VAL A 76 20.83 -3.85 12.70
CA VAL A 76 20.96 -5.30 12.52
C VAL A 76 20.82 -5.63 11.03
N PRO A 77 21.59 -6.59 10.47
CA PRO A 77 21.43 -7.01 9.08
C PRO A 77 20.02 -7.56 8.77
N ALA A 78 19.51 -7.28 7.57
CA ALA A 78 18.20 -7.71 7.10
C ALA A 78 18.00 -9.23 7.24
N LEU A 79 19.02 -10.03 6.90
CA LEU A 79 18.97 -11.50 7.00
C LEU A 79 18.77 -11.99 8.45
N VAL A 80 19.40 -11.30 9.40
CA VAL A 80 19.28 -11.63 10.83
C VAL A 80 17.90 -11.23 11.34
N LEU A 81 17.37 -10.09 10.90
CA LEU A 81 16.00 -9.67 11.23
C LEU A 81 14.96 -10.61 10.65
N ALA A 82 15.10 -11.04 9.39
CA ALA A 82 14.18 -11.96 8.75
C ALA A 82 14.08 -13.30 9.51
N ASN A 83 15.23 -13.87 9.89
CA ASN A 83 15.25 -15.07 10.74
C ASN A 83 14.61 -14.85 12.12
N ARG A 84 14.82 -13.68 12.75
CA ARG A 84 14.25 -13.40 14.09
C ARG A 84 12.75 -13.16 14.06
N LEU A 85 12.25 -12.45 13.05
CA LEU A 85 10.84 -12.04 12.94
C LEU A 85 9.97 -13.11 12.31
N TYR A 86 10.50 -13.81 11.29
CA TYR A 86 9.72 -14.71 10.46
C TYR A 86 10.17 -16.16 10.52
N GLN A 87 11.29 -16.45 11.20
CA GLN A 87 11.97 -17.75 11.16
C GLN A 87 12.33 -18.21 9.73
N ASP A 88 12.43 -17.24 8.81
CA ASP A 88 12.70 -17.48 7.40
C ASP A 88 13.64 -16.38 6.86
N ALA A 89 14.84 -16.78 6.46
CA ALA A 89 15.86 -15.90 5.91
C ALA A 89 15.49 -15.36 4.51
N SER A 90 14.63 -16.06 3.76
CA SER A 90 14.26 -15.70 2.39
C SER A 90 13.48 -14.37 2.33
N ARG A 91 12.80 -14.02 3.44
CA ARG A 91 12.02 -12.78 3.61
C ARG A 91 12.88 -11.54 3.88
N ALA A 92 14.20 -11.64 3.80
CA ALA A 92 15.09 -10.48 3.97
C ALA A 92 14.86 -9.41 2.89
N ASN A 93 14.51 -9.80 1.66
CA ASN A 93 14.24 -8.86 0.58
C ASN A 93 13.00 -8.00 0.84
N GLU A 94 11.96 -8.58 1.46
CA GLU A 94 10.76 -7.86 1.86
C GLU A 94 11.09 -6.76 2.88
N LEU A 95 11.94 -7.06 3.87
CA LEU A 95 12.39 -6.09 4.86
C LEU A 95 13.19 -4.94 4.24
N ILE A 96 14.07 -5.25 3.27
CA ILE A 96 14.88 -4.26 2.56
C ILE A 96 13.99 -3.32 1.76
N GLN A 97 12.98 -3.88 1.07
CA GLN A 97 12.03 -3.12 0.27
C GLN A 97 11.16 -2.21 1.15
N GLU A 98 10.62 -2.73 2.25
CA GLU A 98 9.71 -1.99 3.14
C GLU A 98 10.42 -0.87 3.90
N ALA A 99 11.65 -1.10 4.37
CA ALA A 99 12.39 -0.10 5.14
C ALA A 99 13.18 0.89 4.28
N SER A 100 13.15 0.75 2.94
CA SER A 100 13.83 1.63 1.98
C SER A 100 15.28 1.96 2.38
N VAL A 101 16.05 0.93 2.74
CA VAL A 101 17.38 1.10 3.36
C VAL A 101 18.48 1.30 2.32
N PRO A 102 19.50 2.14 2.61
CA PRO A 102 20.65 2.29 1.71
C PRO A 102 21.50 1.01 1.60
N HIS A 103 21.60 0.23 2.68
CA HIS A 103 22.43 -0.97 2.72
C HIS A 103 21.82 -2.08 3.60
N PRO A 104 21.60 -3.30 3.08
CA PRO A 104 20.96 -4.41 3.81
C PRO A 104 21.64 -4.84 5.11
N ALA A 105 22.95 -4.62 5.26
CA ALA A 105 23.67 -4.93 6.49
C ALA A 105 23.43 -3.93 7.63
N PHE A 106 22.85 -2.76 7.33
CA PHE A 106 22.67 -1.66 8.27
C PHE A 106 21.21 -1.19 8.27
N MET A 107 20.30 -2.08 8.66
CA MET A 107 18.89 -1.72 8.77
C MET A 107 18.68 -0.66 9.87
N PRO A 108 17.75 0.29 9.69
CA PRO A 108 17.44 1.31 10.69
C PRO A 108 16.89 0.67 11.96
N THR A 109 17.12 1.33 13.09
CA THR A 109 16.69 0.85 14.41
C THR A 109 15.18 0.93 14.63
N THR A 110 14.47 1.72 13.83
CA THR A 110 13.02 1.81 13.83
C THR A 110 12.55 1.63 12.40
N MET A 111 11.70 0.62 12.18
CA MET A 111 11.22 0.26 10.84
C MET A 111 9.84 -0.39 10.90
N LYS A 112 9.10 -0.29 9.80
CA LYS A 112 7.86 -1.03 9.58
C LYS A 112 8.19 -2.34 8.88
N VAL A 113 7.52 -3.41 9.27
CA VAL A 113 7.70 -4.77 8.73
C VAL A 113 6.35 -5.43 8.56
N LEU A 114 6.22 -6.34 7.59
CA LEU A 114 4.99 -7.12 7.41
C LEU A 114 4.73 -7.99 8.66
N ARG A 115 3.50 -7.98 9.16
CA ARG A 115 3.06 -8.85 10.27
C ARG A 115 2.94 -10.29 9.75
N GLN A 116 3.14 -11.30 10.60
CA GLN A 116 2.84 -12.70 10.24
C GLN A 116 1.35 -12.93 10.15
#